data_AF-A0A363SHM1-F1
#
_entry.id   AF-A0A363SHM1-F1
#
_cell.length_a   1.000
_cell.length_b   1.000
_cell.length_c   1.000
_cell.angle_alpha   90.00
_cell.angle_beta   90.00
_cell.angle_gamma   90.00
#
_symmetry.space_group_name_H-M   'P 1'
#
loop_
_entity.id
_entity.type
_entity.pdbx_description
1 polymer ?
#
loop_
_entity_poly.entity_id
_entity_poly.type
_entity_poly.pdbx_seq_one_letter_code
_entity_poly.pdbx_strand_id
1 'polypeptide(L)'
;MAGKEIAMMNPTAENHETRQGIAASRVFPHAPEDWTPAIAEEMARAEGIELSDDHWEAVRGLQEYFARHEGAPSINMRELHDALDERFHARGGIKALYLMFPGGPIAQGCRIAGLKAPYLATDTSFGSVS
;
A
#
# COMPACT_ATOMS: atom_id res chain seq x y z
N MET A 1 23.65 -20.13 54.89
CA MET A 1 23.96 -21.16 53.87
C MET A 1 22.84 -21.17 52.84
N ALA A 2 23.22 -21.14 51.57
CA ALA A 2 22.38 -21.08 50.35
C ALA A 2 21.60 -19.75 50.17
N GLY A 3 21.92 -18.84 49.25
CA GLY A 3 22.60 -19.01 47.97
C GLY A 3 21.58 -19.40 46.91
N LYS A 4 20.90 -18.42 46.30
CA LYS A 4 20.22 -18.60 45.02
C LYS A 4 20.20 -17.30 44.24
N GLU A 5 21.22 -17.22 43.39
CA GLU A 5 21.28 -16.38 42.21
C GLU A 5 20.16 -16.82 41.25
N ILE A 6 19.36 -15.88 40.78
CA ILE A 6 18.49 -16.08 39.63
C ILE A 6 18.67 -14.90 38.68
N ALA A 7 19.56 -15.16 37.73
CA ALA A 7 19.65 -14.67 36.37
C ALA A 7 18.79 -13.44 36.02
N MET A 8 19.52 -12.36 35.72
CA MET A 8 19.05 -11.25 34.90
C MET A 8 18.59 -11.80 33.53
N MET A 9 17.28 -11.85 33.30
CA MET A 9 16.73 -12.09 31.97
C MET A 9 16.54 -10.73 31.29
N ASN A 10 17.33 -10.51 30.23
CA ASN A 10 17.33 -9.31 29.40
C ASN A 10 15.92 -8.94 28.89
N PRO A 11 15.45 -7.70 29.07
CA PRO A 11 14.27 -7.20 28.38
C PRO A 11 14.71 -6.39 27.16
N THR A 12 15.13 -7.05 26.08
CA THR A 12 15.46 -6.37 24.81
C THR A 12 14.91 -7.16 23.64
N ALA A 13 13.59 -7.15 23.44
CA ALA A 13 13.00 -7.54 22.15
C ALA A 13 11.57 -7.01 21.89
N GLU A 14 10.84 -6.44 22.85
CA GLU A 14 9.38 -6.24 22.65
C GLU A 14 8.92 -4.80 22.33
N ASN A 15 9.83 -3.81 22.23
CA ASN A 15 9.42 -2.39 22.25
C ASN A 15 9.56 -1.60 20.93
N HIS A 16 9.99 -2.23 19.83
CA HIS A 16 10.16 -1.54 18.54
C HIS A 16 9.01 -1.75 17.55
N GLU A 17 8.37 -2.93 17.56
CA GLU A 17 7.30 -3.27 16.62
C GLU A 17 5.98 -2.53 16.94
N THR A 18 5.63 -2.43 18.21
CA THR A 18 4.39 -1.77 18.67
C THR A 18 4.37 -0.26 18.40
N ARG A 19 5.54 0.40 18.36
CA ARG A 19 5.62 1.85 18.09
C ARG A 19 5.41 2.19 16.63
N GLN A 20 5.91 1.35 15.73
CA GLN A 20 5.73 1.55 14.29
C GLN A 20 4.29 1.25 13.84
N GLY A 21 3.66 0.21 14.40
CA GLY A 21 2.27 -0.15 14.09
C GLY A 21 1.26 0.95 14.44
N ILE A 22 1.42 1.63 15.59
CA ILE A 22 0.52 2.70 16.02
C ILE A 22 0.72 3.99 15.21
N ALA A 23 1.94 4.26 14.74
CA ALA A 23 2.22 5.43 13.91
C ALA A 23 1.73 5.21 12.47
N ALA A 24 1.96 4.02 11.91
CA ALA A 24 1.50 3.65 10.57
C ALA A 24 -0.03 3.67 10.46
N SER A 25 -0.76 3.15 11.47
CA SER A 25 -2.23 3.15 11.46
C SER A 25 -2.86 4.54 11.49
N ARG A 26 -2.15 5.57 12.01
CA ARG A 26 -2.61 6.96 11.94
C ARG A 26 -2.48 7.56 10.54
N VAL A 27 -1.45 7.16 9.79
CA VAL A 27 -1.20 7.66 8.43
C VAL A 27 -1.96 6.85 7.38
N PHE A 28 -2.18 5.56 7.65
CA PHE A 28 -2.87 4.60 6.79
C PHE A 28 -4.01 3.92 7.58
N PRO A 29 -5.10 4.64 7.89
CA PRO A 29 -6.22 4.10 8.68
C PRO A 29 -7.03 3.02 7.96
N HIS A 30 -6.85 2.88 6.65
CA HIS A 30 -7.56 1.93 5.78
C HIS A 30 -6.63 0.84 5.23
N ALA A 31 -5.40 0.74 5.75
CA ALA A 31 -4.50 -0.33 5.36
C ALA A 31 -5.02 -1.71 5.81
N PRO A 32 -4.77 -2.77 5.03
CA PRO A 32 -4.97 -4.14 5.49
C PRO A 32 -4.18 -4.43 6.78
N GLU A 33 -4.69 -5.34 7.62
CA GLU A 33 -4.07 -5.64 8.93
C GLU A 33 -2.61 -6.11 8.84
N ASP A 34 -2.28 -6.92 7.83
CA ASP A 34 -0.93 -7.44 7.61
C ASP A 34 -0.04 -6.50 6.77
N TRP A 35 -0.54 -5.32 6.40
CA TRP A 35 0.21 -4.38 5.59
C TRP A 35 0.97 -3.36 6.44
N THR A 36 2.18 -3.03 6.02
CA THR A 36 2.98 -1.94 6.61
C THR A 36 3.64 -1.11 5.51
N PRO A 37 4.05 0.14 5.79
CA PRO A 37 4.82 0.94 4.84
C PRO A 37 6.10 0.22 4.38
N ALA A 38 6.78 -0.53 5.26
CA ALA A 38 7.96 -1.29 4.89
C ALA A 38 7.66 -2.39 3.85
N ILE A 39 6.49 -3.05 3.96
CA ILE A 39 6.03 -4.02 2.94
C ILE A 39 5.78 -3.32 1.61
N ALA A 40 5.14 -2.14 1.62
CA ALA A 40 4.91 -1.37 0.40
C ALA A 40 6.22 -0.95 -0.28
N GLU A 41 7.21 -0.51 0.49
CA GLU A 41 8.55 -0.16 -0.01
C GLU A 41 9.25 -1.38 -0.63
N GLU A 42 9.16 -2.55 0.00
CA GLU A 42 9.72 -3.79 -0.55
C GLU A 42 9.06 -4.18 -1.88
N MET A 43 7.72 -4.10 -1.95
CA MET A 43 6.96 -4.38 -3.16
C MET A 43 7.31 -3.39 -4.29
N ALA A 44 7.36 -2.10 -3.97
CA ALA A 44 7.72 -1.06 -4.94
C ALA A 44 9.15 -1.25 -5.46
N ARG A 45 10.11 -1.56 -4.58
CA ARG A 45 11.49 -1.85 -4.96
C ARG A 45 11.60 -3.07 -5.88
N ALA A 46 10.81 -4.12 -5.63
CA ALA A 46 10.76 -5.29 -6.49
C ALA A 46 10.24 -4.97 -7.91
N GLU A 47 9.41 -3.93 -8.04
CA GLU A 47 8.91 -3.42 -9.33
C GLU A 47 9.74 -2.25 -9.89
N GLY A 48 10.87 -1.89 -9.26
CA GLY A 48 11.75 -0.82 -9.70
C GLY A 48 11.20 0.59 -9.47
N ILE A 49 10.27 0.75 -8.53
CA ILE A 49 9.59 2.02 -8.19
C ILE A 49 10.13 2.56 -6.88
N GLU A 50 10.47 3.85 -6.86
CA GLU A 50 10.80 4.59 -5.63
C GLU A 50 9.55 5.35 -5.15
N LEU A 51 9.14 5.12 -3.91
CA LEU A 51 7.90 5.70 -3.36
C LEU A 51 8.12 7.15 -2.91
N SER A 52 7.74 8.09 -3.77
CA SER A 52 7.58 9.50 -3.40
C SER A 52 6.27 9.77 -2.64
N ASP A 53 6.09 11.00 -2.16
CA ASP A 53 4.86 11.43 -1.47
C ASP A 53 3.59 11.23 -2.31
N ASP A 54 3.69 11.43 -3.62
CA ASP A 54 2.56 11.20 -4.55
C ASP A 54 2.20 9.72 -4.66
N HIS A 55 3.19 8.81 -4.61
CA HIS A 55 2.94 7.37 -4.57
C HIS A 55 2.24 6.98 -3.27
N TRP A 56 2.70 7.52 -2.14
CA TRP A 56 2.07 7.29 -0.85
C TRP A 56 0.65 7.82 -0.79
N GLU A 57 0.38 8.95 -1.45
CA GLU A 57 -0.97 9.43 -1.61
C GLU A 57 -1.81 8.44 -2.42
N ALA A 58 -1.33 7.95 -3.56
CA ALA A 58 -2.04 6.97 -4.38
C ALA A 58 -2.39 5.71 -3.56
N VAL A 59 -1.42 5.18 -2.81
CA VAL A 59 -1.60 4.05 -1.89
C VAL A 59 -2.73 4.31 -0.88
N ARG A 60 -2.70 5.47 -0.20
CA ARG A 60 -3.78 5.85 0.74
C ARG A 60 -5.14 5.92 0.04
N GLY A 61 -5.18 6.43 -1.18
CA GLY A 61 -6.43 6.56 -1.95
C GLY A 61 -7.02 5.23 -2.35
N LEU A 62 -6.17 4.28 -2.74
CA LEU A 62 -6.58 2.93 -3.04
C LEU A 62 -7.12 2.22 -1.78
N GLN A 63 -6.40 2.32 -0.67
CA GLN A 63 -6.84 1.73 0.61
C GLN A 63 -8.19 2.32 1.06
N GLU A 64 -8.32 3.64 1.00
CA GLU A 64 -9.56 4.35 1.31
C GLU A 64 -10.72 3.94 0.39
N TYR A 65 -10.46 3.85 -0.92
CA TYR A 65 -11.47 3.42 -1.89
C TYR A 65 -11.95 2.00 -1.58
N PHE A 66 -11.03 1.05 -1.37
CA PHE A 66 -11.41 -0.34 -1.11
C PHE A 66 -12.13 -0.51 0.22
N ALA A 67 -11.72 0.20 1.28
CA ALA A 67 -12.41 0.19 2.56
C ALA A 67 -13.85 0.72 2.46
N ARG A 68 -14.09 1.76 1.66
CA ARG A 68 -15.46 2.29 1.42
C ARG A 68 -16.36 1.35 0.63
N HIS A 69 -15.77 0.45 -0.15
CA HIS A 69 -16.47 -0.54 -0.97
C HIS A 69 -16.43 -1.94 -0.36
N GLU A 70 -16.01 -2.06 0.90
CA GLU A 70 -16.03 -3.31 1.64
C GLU A 70 -17.48 -3.84 1.70
N GLY A 71 -17.68 -5.10 1.26
CA GLY A 71 -19.01 -5.72 1.17
C GLY A 71 -19.72 -5.54 -0.18
N ALA A 72 -19.16 -4.78 -1.13
CA ALA A 72 -19.66 -4.78 -2.50
C ALA A 72 -19.38 -6.14 -3.18
N PRO A 73 -20.27 -6.61 -4.08
CA PRO A 73 -20.08 -7.88 -4.79
C PRO A 73 -18.86 -7.86 -5.73
N SER A 74 -18.47 -6.68 -6.20
CA SER A 74 -17.27 -6.47 -7.02
C SER A 74 -16.84 -4.99 -6.99
N ILE A 75 -15.56 -4.75 -7.28
CA ILE A 75 -15.02 -3.41 -7.48
C ILE A 75 -15.36 -2.92 -8.90
N ASN A 76 -16.01 -1.76 -8.99
CA ASN A 76 -16.25 -1.09 -10.27
C ASN A 76 -14.96 -0.43 -10.76
N MET A 77 -14.40 -0.96 -11.85
CA MET A 77 -13.12 -0.47 -12.39
C MET A 77 -13.19 0.93 -12.97
N ARG A 78 -14.33 1.31 -13.58
CA ARG A 78 -14.50 2.66 -14.14
C ARG A 78 -14.54 3.69 -13.02
N GLU A 79 -15.31 3.40 -11.98
CA GLU A 79 -15.41 4.27 -10.81
C GLU A 79 -14.06 4.42 -10.09
N LEU A 80 -13.31 3.34 -9.93
CA LEU A 80 -11.96 3.40 -9.37
C LEU A 80 -11.02 4.26 -10.23
N HIS A 81 -11.07 4.07 -11.54
CA HIS A 81 -10.29 4.88 -12.48
C HIS A 81 -10.64 6.37 -12.34
N ASP A 82 -11.92 6.71 -12.37
CA ASP A 82 -12.40 8.10 -12.30
C ASP A 82 -12.08 8.73 -10.94
N ALA A 83 -12.18 7.98 -9.85
CA ALA A 83 -11.80 8.43 -8.51
C ALA A 83 -10.29 8.75 -8.41
N LEU A 84 -9.44 7.94 -9.05
CA LEU A 84 -8.00 8.19 -9.10
C LEU A 84 -7.66 9.38 -10.01
N ASP A 85 -8.32 9.50 -11.16
CA ASP A 85 -8.14 10.61 -12.08
C ASP A 85 -8.48 11.96 -11.40
N GLU A 86 -9.62 12.01 -10.71
CA GLU A 86 -10.06 13.19 -9.96
C GLU A 86 -9.08 13.54 -8.83
N ARG A 87 -8.66 12.54 -8.03
CA ARG A 87 -7.75 12.74 -6.90
C ARG A 87 -6.38 13.26 -7.32
N PHE A 88 -5.95 12.94 -8.53
CA PHE A 88 -4.69 13.40 -9.11
C PHE A 88 -4.86 14.51 -10.15
N HIS A 89 -6.07 15.07 -10.32
CA HIS A 89 -6.38 16.03 -11.37
C HIS A 89 -5.38 17.20 -11.43
N ALA A 90 -5.07 17.79 -10.27
CA ALA A 90 -4.11 18.90 -10.14
C ALA A 90 -2.67 18.55 -10.57
N ARG A 91 -2.33 17.26 -10.60
CA ARG A 91 -1.01 16.71 -10.97
C ARG A 91 -1.01 16.06 -12.36
N GLY A 92 -2.11 16.15 -13.11
CA GLY A 92 -2.24 15.54 -14.45
C GLY A 92 -3.09 14.26 -14.50
N GLY A 93 -3.81 13.95 -13.41
CA GLY A 93 -4.79 12.88 -13.33
C GLY A 93 -4.18 11.48 -13.54
N ILE A 94 -4.92 10.62 -14.21
CA ILE A 94 -4.51 9.23 -14.48
C ILE A 94 -3.19 9.16 -15.27
N LYS A 95 -2.90 10.15 -16.13
CA LYS A 95 -1.65 10.18 -16.89
C LYS A 95 -0.43 10.28 -15.99
N ALA A 96 -0.51 11.10 -14.94
CA ALA A 96 0.55 11.20 -13.94
C ALA A 96 0.72 9.88 -13.18
N LEU A 97 -0.39 9.21 -12.86
CA LEU A 97 -0.36 7.90 -12.23
C LEU A 97 0.29 6.83 -13.12
N TYR A 98 0.13 6.86 -14.45
CA TYR A 98 0.88 5.98 -15.36
C TYR A 98 2.38 6.25 -15.41
N LEU A 99 2.82 7.49 -15.13
CA LEU A 99 4.25 7.80 -15.01
C LEU A 99 4.84 7.25 -13.71
N MET A 100 4.06 7.29 -12.63
CA MET A 100 4.44 6.77 -11.31
C MET A 100 4.38 5.23 -11.26
N PHE A 101 3.38 4.64 -11.93
CA PHE A 101 3.12 3.21 -11.97
C PHE A 101 3.08 2.72 -13.43
N PRO A 102 4.26 2.50 -14.06
CA PRO A 102 4.37 2.14 -15.48
C PRO A 102 3.74 0.79 -15.84
N GLY A 103 3.66 -0.16 -14.91
CA GLY A 103 2.94 -1.42 -15.03
C GLY A 103 1.43 -1.31 -14.78
N GLY A 104 0.90 -0.09 -14.70
CA GLY A 104 -0.51 0.22 -14.55
C GLY A 104 -0.86 0.73 -13.14
N PRO A 105 -1.53 1.89 -13.01
CA PRO A 105 -1.74 2.54 -11.73
C PRO A 105 -2.65 1.77 -10.79
N ILE A 106 -3.67 1.08 -11.32
CA ILE A 106 -4.54 0.23 -10.52
C ILE A 106 -3.81 -1.07 -10.15
N ALA A 107 -3.10 -1.69 -11.10
CA ALA A 107 -2.48 -2.99 -10.88
C ALA A 107 -1.30 -2.92 -9.90
N GLN A 108 -0.31 -2.06 -10.20
CA GLN A 108 0.85 -1.86 -9.33
C GLN A 108 0.47 -1.16 -8.04
N GLY A 109 -0.38 -0.13 -8.14
CA GLY A 109 -0.86 0.60 -6.97
C GLY A 109 -1.56 -0.31 -5.97
N CYS A 110 -2.47 -1.18 -6.42
CA CYS A 110 -3.14 -2.13 -5.51
C CYS A 110 -2.15 -3.11 -4.87
N ARG A 111 -1.20 -3.66 -5.64
CA ARG A 111 -0.17 -4.56 -5.09
C ARG A 111 0.66 -3.87 -3.99
N ILE A 112 1.15 -2.67 -4.26
CA ILE A 112 1.93 -1.86 -3.30
C ILE A 112 1.07 -1.48 -2.09
N ALA A 113 -0.21 -1.21 -2.29
CA ALA A 113 -1.17 -0.88 -1.23
C ALA A 113 -1.62 -2.08 -0.37
N GLY A 114 -1.19 -3.31 -0.69
CA GLY A 114 -1.60 -4.53 0.01
C GLY A 114 -3.00 -5.03 -0.39
N LEU A 115 -3.54 -4.56 -1.51
CA LEU A 115 -4.90 -4.81 -1.95
C LEU A 115 -4.93 -5.87 -3.05
N LYS A 116 -6.00 -6.67 -3.06
CA LYS A 116 -6.27 -7.58 -4.17
C LYS A 116 -6.70 -6.78 -5.39
N ALA A 117 -5.82 -6.68 -6.38
CA ALA A 117 -6.14 -6.02 -7.64
C ALA A 117 -7.35 -6.68 -8.33
N PRO A 118 -8.24 -5.90 -8.95
CA PRO A 118 -9.33 -6.45 -9.75
C PRO A 118 -8.77 -7.21 -10.96
N TYR A 119 -9.37 -8.35 -11.29
CA TYR A 119 -8.89 -9.29 -12.33
C TYR A 119 -8.59 -8.62 -13.68
N LEU A 120 -9.38 -7.62 -14.08
CA LEU A 120 -9.21 -6.93 -15.35
C LEU A 120 -7.95 -6.03 -15.38
N ALA A 121 -7.39 -5.65 -14.23
CA ALA A 121 -6.19 -4.79 -14.15
C ALA A 121 -4.90 -5.61 -14.25
N THR A 122 -4.95 -6.92 -14.02
CA THR A 122 -3.79 -7.80 -14.07
C THR A 122 -3.51 -8.35 -15.48
N ASP A 123 -4.36 -8.06 -16.45
CA ASP A 123 -4.13 -8.43 -17.85
C ASP A 123 -3.10 -7.47 -18.49
N THR A 124 -1.84 -7.89 -18.48
CA THR A 124 -0.69 -7.16 -19.05
C THR A 124 -0.72 -7.05 -20.58
N SER A 125 -1.82 -7.40 -21.26
CA SER A 125 -1.91 -7.37 -22.73
C SER A 125 -1.98 -5.96 -23.33
N PHE A 126 -2.04 -4.90 -22.52
CA PHE A 126 -1.96 -3.51 -22.96
C PHE A 126 -0.84 -2.79 -22.20
N GLY A 127 0.38 -2.75 -22.72
CA GLY A 127 1.37 -1.81 -22.19
C GLY A 127 2.86 -2.07 -22.41
N SER A 128 3.28 -3.23 -22.90
CA SER A 128 4.69 -3.39 -23.34
C SER A 128 4.86 -2.79 -24.74
N VAL A 129 4.92 -1.46 -24.84
CA VAL A 129 5.58 -0.81 -25.96
C VAL A 129 7.06 -0.67 -25.59
N SER A 130 7.85 -1.61 -26.10
CA SER A 130 9.32 -1.48 -26.15
C SER A 130 9.74 -0.34 -27.07
#